data_AF-A0A971I1L4-F1
#
_entry.id   AF-A0A971I1L4-F1
#
_cell.length_a   1.000
_cell.length_b   1.000
_cell.length_c   1.000
_cell.angle_alpha   90.00
_cell.angle_beta   90.00
_cell.angle_gamma   90.00
#
_symmetry.space_group_name_H-M   'P 1'
#
loop_
_entity.id
_entity.type
_entity.pdbx_description
1 polymer ?
#
loop_
_entity_poly.entity_id
_entity_poly.type
_entity_poly.pdbx_seq_one_letter_code
_entity_poly.pdbx_strand_id
1 'polypeptide(L)' 'MWVVIYMAEGKKKADKVLELLTNEGFLVKTKPVYKNTAPEDNYYEIIVPKSEAHEAHKAIVECRHLM' A
#
# COMPACT_ATOMS: atom_id res chain seq x y z
N MET A 1 1.76 14.30 -8.71
CA MET A 1 1.12 14.34 -7.37
C MET A 1 0.91 12.92 -6.89
N TRP A 2 1.17 12.64 -5.61
CA TRP A 2 1.03 11.31 -4.99
C TRP A 2 -0.31 11.23 -4.23
N VAL A 3 -0.95 10.07 -4.24
CA VAL A 3 -2.25 9.86 -3.57
C VAL A 3 -2.24 8.54 -2.80
N VAL A 4 -2.94 8.53 -1.67
CA VAL A 4 -3.14 7.31 -0.87
C VAL A 4 -4.26 6.49 -1.50
N ILE A 5 -4.01 5.21 -1.77
CA ILE A 5 -4.99 4.29 -2.36
C ILE A 5 -5.43 3.18 -1.39
N TYR A 6 -4.66 2.93 -0.34
CA TYR A 6 -4.97 1.88 0.63
C TYR A 6 -4.28 2.16 1.97
N MET A 7 -4.88 1.69 3.07
CA MET A 7 -4.29 1.71 4.41
C MET A 7 -4.16 0.28 4.91
N ALA A 8 -2.92 -0.15 5.13
CA ALA A 8 -2.62 -1.48 5.64
C ALA A 8 -2.38 -1.43 7.16
N GLU A 9 -3.00 -2.36 7.89
CA GLU A 9 -2.73 -2.58 9.31
C GLU A 9 -1.47 -3.44 9.46
N GLY A 10 -0.47 -2.89 10.13
CA GLY A 10 0.81 -3.52 10.37
C GLY A 10 1.75 -3.53 9.17
N LYS A 11 3.05 -3.48 9.46
CA LYS A 11 4.11 -3.45 8.45
C LYS A 11 4.06 -4.67 7.51
N LYS A 12 3.75 -5.86 8.03
CA LYS A 12 3.71 -7.09 7.24
C LYS A 12 2.66 -7.06 6.13
N LYS A 13 1.47 -6.47 6.39
CA LYS A 13 0.43 -6.33 5.36
C LYS A 13 0.82 -5.25 4.35
N ALA A 14 1.42 -4.16 4.83
CA ALA A 14 1.92 -3.08 3.97
C ALA A 14 3.00 -3.57 2.99
N ASP A 15 3.98 -4.34 3.48
CA ASP A 15 5.09 -4.87 2.69
C ASP A 15 4.57 -5.83 1.60
N LYS A 16 3.56 -6.66 1.89
CA LYS A 16 2.92 -7.52 0.87
C LYS A 16 2.24 -6.73 -0.25
N VAL A 17 1.52 -5.67 0.11
CA VAL A 17 0.86 -4.80 -0.89
C VAL A 17 1.90 -4.04 -1.71
N LEU A 18 2.98 -3.58 -1.06
CA LEU A 18 4.10 -2.92 -1.73
C LEU A 18 4.77 -3.86 -2.74
N GLU A 19 5.07 -5.10 -2.33
CA GLU A 19 5.69 -6.11 -3.18
C GLU A 19 4.79 -6.47 -4.38
N LEU A 20 3.49 -6.68 -4.14
CA LEU A 20 2.52 -6.93 -5.20
C LEU A 20 2.53 -5.82 -6.26
N LEU A 21 2.33 -4.57 -5.83
CA LEU A 21 2.26 -3.43 -6.76
C LEU A 21 3.60 -3.19 -7.47
N THR A 22 4.71 -3.42 -6.80
CA THR A 22 6.04 -3.30 -7.40
C THR A 22 6.26 -4.37 -8.47
N ASN A 23 5.81 -5.60 -8.23
CA ASN A 23 5.93 -6.70 -9.19
C ASN A 23 5.05 -6.51 -10.43
N GLU A 24 3.89 -5.86 -10.28
CA GLU A 24 3.02 -5.43 -11.39
C GLU A 24 3.59 -4.21 -12.16
N GLY A 25 4.67 -3.60 -11.67
CA GLY A 25 5.34 -2.47 -12.32
C GLY A 25 4.85 -1.08 -11.92
N PHE A 26 4.03 -0.98 -10.86
CA PHE A 26 3.58 0.31 -10.34
C PHE A 26 4.67 1.00 -9.53
N LEU A 27 4.68 2.34 -9.58
CA LEU A 27 5.52 3.11 -8.68
C LEU A 27 4.80 3.32 -7.35
N VAL A 28 5.23 2.59 -6.32
CA VAL A 28 4.55 2.57 -5.01
C VAL A 28 5.50 2.93 -3.86
N LYS A 29 4.96 3.58 -2.82
CA LYS A 29 5.66 3.91 -1.58
C LYS A 29 4.75 3.66 -0.39
N THR A 30 5.35 3.28 0.74
CA THR A 30 4.64 3.13 2.02
C THR A 30 5.08 4.17 3.04
N LYS A 31 4.17 4.65 3.87
CA LYS A 31 4.49 5.53 5.00
C LYS A 31 3.74 5.11 6.27
N PRO A 32 4.40 5.04 7.43
CA PRO A 32 3.71 4.83 8.69
C PRO A 32 2.87 6.07 9.05
N VAL A 33 1.66 5.84 9.55
CA VAL A 33 0.73 6.88 10.02
C VAL A 33 1.20 7.44 11.37
N TYR A 34 1.59 6.56 12.30
CA TYR A 34 2.06 6.94 13.63
C TYR A 34 3.59 6.83 13.72
N LYS A 35 4.25 7.78 14.39
CA LYS A 35 5.73 7.78 14.51
C LYS A 35 6.26 6.97 15.70
N ASN A 36 5.44 6.79 16.75
CA ASN A 36 5.85 6.19 18.02
C ASN A 36 5.07 4.91 18.37
N THR A 37 4.52 4.23 17.36
CA THR A 37 3.78 2.98 17.52
C THR A 37 4.61 1.83 16.96
N ALA A 38 4.55 0.66 17.61
CA ALA A 38 5.22 -0.55 17.14
C ALA A 38 4.82 -0.84 15.68
N PRO A 39 5.75 -1.29 14.80
CA PRO A 39 5.46 -1.54 13.39
C PRO A 39 4.30 -2.50 13.13
N GLU A 40 4.08 -3.47 14.02
CA GLU A 40 2.93 -4.39 13.99
C GLU A 40 1.58 -3.70 14.28
N ASP A 41 1.54 -2.74 15.20
CA ASP A 41 0.31 -2.04 15.64
C ASP A 41 0.05 -0.74 14.88
N ASN A 42 0.92 -0.41 13.92
CA ASN A 42 0.86 0.83 13.16
C ASN A 42 0.10 0.65 11.84
N TYR A 43 -0.47 1.74 11.34
CA TYR A 43 -1.08 1.77 10.03
C TYR A 43 -0.09 2.32 9.02
N TYR A 44 -0.13 1.79 7.81
CA TYR A 44 0.73 2.21 6.71
C TYR A 44 -0.10 2.67 5.52
N GLU A 45 0.16 3.88 5.07
CA GLU A 45 -0.40 4.43 3.84
C GLU A 45 0.33 3.84 2.65
N ILE A 46 -0.43 3.27 1.69
CA ILE A 46 0.07 2.86 0.38
C ILE A 46 -0.19 3.98 -0.61
N ILE A 47 0.88 4.50 -1.21
CA ILE A 47 0.86 5.74 -1.98
C ILE A 47 1.42 5.50 -3.38
N VAL A 48 0.71 5.98 -4.41
CA VAL A 48 1.09 5.86 -5.82
C VAL A 48 0.95 7.22 -6.55
N PRO A 49 1.53 7.40 -7.75
CA PRO A 49 1.20 8.51 -8.62
C PRO A 49 -0.30 8.58 -8.93
N LYS A 50 -0.89 9.78 -8.91
CA LYS A 50 -2.32 9.97 -9.23
C LYS A 50 -2.74 9.36 -10.57
N SER A 51 -1.84 9.34 -11.55
CA SER A 51 -2.07 8.72 -12.87
C SER A 51 -2.28 7.21 -12.82
N GLU A 52 -1.74 6.53 -11.80
CA GLU A 52 -1.78 5.07 -11.64
C GLU A 52 -2.81 4.63 -10.59
N ALA A 53 -3.41 5.57 -9.84
CA ALA A 53 -4.22 5.29 -8.67
C ALA A 53 -5.37 4.31 -8.91
N HIS A 54 -6.06 4.44 -10.04
CA HIS A 54 -7.20 3.58 -10.37
C HIS A 54 -6.76 2.15 -10.66
N GLU A 55 -5.74 1.97 -11.49
CA GLU A 55 -5.25 0.63 -11.88
C GLU A 55 -4.52 -0.06 -10.72
N ALA A 56 -3.73 0.67 -9.94
CA ALA A 56 -3.10 0.14 -8.74
C ALA A 56 -4.15 -0.31 -7.70
N HIS A 57 -5.23 0.46 -7.51
CA HIS A 57 -6.31 0.05 -6.61
C HIS A 57 -7.04 -1.21 -7.12
N LYS A 58 -7.28 -1.35 -8.43
CA LYS A 58 -7.83 -2.59 -8.99
C LYS A 58 -6.93 -3.78 -8.74
N ALA A 59 -5.62 -3.66 -8.95
CA ALA A 59 -4.67 -4.75 -8.70
C ALA A 59 -4.75 -5.25 -7.25
N ILE A 60 -4.91 -4.35 -6.27
CA ILE A 60 -5.13 -4.73 -4.86
C ILE A 60 -6.43 -5.52 -4.69
N VAL A 61 -7.54 -5.03 -5.26
CA VAL A 61 -8.88 -5.64 -5.09
C VAL A 61 -8.99 -6.99 -5.81
N GLU A 62 -8.36 -7.13 -6.97
CA GLU A 62 -8.36 -8.37 -7.76
C GLU A 62 -7.51 -9.46 -7.10
N CYS A 63 -6.49 -9.08 -6.33
CA CYS A 63 -5.75 -10.01 -5.50
C CYS A 63 -6.55 -10.43 -4.25
N ARG A 64 -7.44 -11.41 -4.45
CA ARG A 64 -8.24 -12.11 -3.42
C ARG A 64 -7.47 -12.61 -2.19
N HIS A 65 -6.14 -12.69 -2.25
CA HIS A 65 -5.29 -13.18 -1.17
C HIS A 65 -4.86 -12.09 -0.16
N LEU A 66 -5.18 -10.81 -0.42
CA LEU A 66 -4.77 -9.67 0.40
C LEU A 66 -5.89 -9.04 1.24
N MET A 67 -7.16 -9.39 0.98
CA MET A 67 -8.32 -8.98 1.77
C MET A 67 -8.43 -9.79 3.05
#